data_AF-A0A816SMY0-F1
#
_entry.id   AF-A0A816SMY0-F1
#
_cell.length_a   1.000
_cell.length_b   1.000
_cell.length_c   1.000
_cell.angle_alpha   90.00
_cell.angle_beta   90.00
_cell.angle_gamma   90.00
#
_symmetry.space_group_name_H-M   'P 1'
#
loop_
_entity.id
_entity.type
_entity.pdbx_description
1 polymer ?
#
loop_
_entity_poly.entity_id
_entity_poly.type
_entity_poly.pdbx_seq_one_letter_code
_entity_poly.pdbx_strand_id
1 'polypeptide(L)'
;MGEKWLISRVKYLPSVEDYLRADRTLSDETVSLKVIKTLNETVVVVLEHLKDAKEHGKKRGDDLLASVRVVGSYLAETPDACKDQNEGCELLAASRGYVAVVECLVKLTQSDGQNGEEDSRSIFLACDTVLNILLKRKQIGFSPELSTFSSLRKALEYWADGSEDPWVVMMAASICSLICDFTSEEALLKQPSFNGSSLDSLARLIARSLSSSGQDTSDTADLFELVTAGYSRWENRFPTIKKHNR
;
A
#
# COMPACT_ATOMS: atom_id res chain seq x y z
N MET A 1 15.24 -30.38 -3.46
CA MET A 1 16.21 -29.72 -4.35
C MET A 1 16.13 -28.18 -4.32
N GLY A 2 15.09 -27.55 -3.73
CA GLY A 2 14.84 -26.10 -3.85
C GLY A 2 15.65 -25.15 -2.96
N GLU A 3 15.99 -25.47 -1.70
CA GLU A 3 16.65 -24.51 -0.80
C GLU A 3 18.10 -24.19 -1.20
N LYS A 4 18.91 -25.23 -1.44
CA LYS A 4 20.28 -25.03 -1.90
C LYS A 4 20.34 -24.37 -3.29
N TRP A 5 19.32 -24.58 -4.12
CA TRP A 5 19.22 -23.95 -5.43
C TRP A 5 18.84 -22.47 -5.32
N LEU A 6 17.86 -22.11 -4.49
CA LEU A 6 17.48 -20.72 -4.21
C LEU A 6 18.59 -19.94 -3.52
N ILE A 7 19.21 -20.50 -2.48
CA ILE A 7 20.33 -19.87 -1.78
C ILE A 7 21.52 -19.69 -2.74
N SER A 8 21.78 -20.66 -3.62
CA SER A 8 22.79 -20.51 -4.68
C SER A 8 22.40 -19.39 -5.65
N ARG A 9 21.15 -19.36 -6.12
CA ARG A 9 20.65 -18.34 -7.05
C ARG A 9 20.75 -16.93 -6.48
N VAL A 10 20.38 -16.74 -5.22
CA VAL A 10 20.47 -15.45 -4.49
C VAL A 10 21.93 -15.07 -4.22
N LYS A 11 22.78 -16.04 -3.85
CA LYS A 11 24.20 -15.83 -3.60
C LYS A 11 25.00 -15.50 -4.86
N TYR A 12 24.51 -15.91 -6.03
CA TYR A 12 25.08 -15.64 -7.35
C TYR A 12 24.24 -14.66 -8.17
N LEU A 13 23.34 -13.88 -7.53
CA LEU A 13 22.76 -12.72 -8.20
C LEU A 13 23.92 -11.79 -8.56
N PRO A 14 24.10 -11.46 -9.86
CA PRO A 14 25.18 -10.57 -10.25
C PRO A 14 24.99 -9.24 -9.52
N SER A 15 26.07 -8.68 -8.98
CA SER A 15 26.01 -7.35 -8.39
C SER A 15 25.64 -6.34 -9.47
N VAL A 16 25.05 -5.20 -9.11
CA VAL A 16 24.83 -4.09 -10.06
C VAL A 16 26.15 -3.71 -10.75
N GLU A 17 27.29 -3.84 -10.06
CA GLU A 17 28.63 -3.67 -10.64
C GLU A 17 28.97 -4.70 -11.72
N ASP A 18 28.52 -5.95 -11.60
CA ASP A 18 28.72 -6.99 -12.63
C ASP A 18 27.87 -6.70 -13.89
N TYR A 19 26.67 -6.14 -13.72
CA TYR A 19 25.84 -5.66 -14.83
C TYR A 19 26.42 -4.43 -15.52
N LEU A 20 26.96 -3.48 -14.74
CA LEU A 20 27.65 -2.28 -15.25
C LEU A 20 28.96 -2.62 -15.96
N ARG A 21 29.66 -3.68 -15.51
CA ARG A 21 30.92 -4.12 -16.10
C ARG A 21 30.73 -4.93 -17.39
N ALA A 22 29.59 -5.61 -17.54
CA ALA A 22 29.27 -6.42 -18.72
C ALA A 22 28.83 -5.61 -19.95
N ASP A 23 28.34 -4.38 -19.78
CA ASP A 23 27.86 -3.58 -20.91
C ASP A 23 28.06 -2.07 -20.69
N ARG A 24 29.24 -1.57 -21.07
CA ARG A 24 29.67 -0.16 -20.89
C ARG A 24 28.91 0.86 -21.76
N THR A 25 27.73 0.50 -22.29
CA THR A 25 26.93 1.38 -23.18
C THR A 25 25.46 1.52 -22.80
N LEU A 26 25.00 0.89 -21.71
CA LEU A 26 23.59 0.97 -21.32
C LEU A 26 23.28 2.17 -20.43
N SER A 27 22.18 2.85 -20.73
CA SER A 27 21.63 3.90 -19.87
C SER A 27 21.22 3.35 -18.50
N ASP A 28 21.27 4.19 -17.47
CA ASP A 28 20.79 3.87 -16.11
C ASP A 28 19.38 3.24 -16.13
N GLU A 29 18.49 3.75 -16.99
CA GLU A 29 17.12 3.21 -17.19
C GLU A 29 17.12 1.74 -17.62
N THR A 30 18.06 1.33 -18.48
CA THR A 30 18.13 -0.06 -18.95
C THR A 30 18.70 -1.00 -17.87
N VAL A 31 19.54 -0.47 -16.99
CA VAL A 31 20.09 -1.19 -15.84
C VAL A 31 19.03 -1.36 -14.76
N SER A 32 18.29 -0.29 -14.41
CA SER A 32 17.15 -0.36 -13.48
C SER A 32 16.10 -1.36 -13.95
N LEU A 33 15.66 -1.28 -15.21
CA LEU A 33 14.69 -2.23 -15.77
C LEU A 33 15.17 -3.68 -15.71
N LYS A 34 16.47 -3.94 -15.89
CA LYS A 34 17.04 -5.28 -15.74
C LYS A 34 17.06 -5.74 -14.29
N VAL A 35 17.40 -4.86 -13.34
CA VAL A 35 17.36 -5.16 -11.90
C VAL A 35 15.93 -5.46 -11.44
N ILE A 36 14.97 -4.64 -11.85
CA ILE A 36 13.54 -4.78 -11.55
C ILE A 36 12.98 -6.06 -12.17
N LYS A 37 13.32 -6.36 -13.43
CA LYS A 37 12.92 -7.60 -14.08
C LYS A 37 13.48 -8.81 -13.32
N THR A 38 14.74 -8.75 -12.93
CA THR A 38 15.40 -9.80 -12.13
C THR A 38 14.75 -9.94 -10.75
N LEU A 39 14.35 -8.83 -10.13
CA LEU A 39 13.62 -8.82 -8.87
C LEU A 39 12.23 -9.45 -9.00
N ASN A 40 11.46 -9.07 -10.03
CA ASN A 40 10.16 -9.66 -10.33
C ASN A 40 10.26 -11.15 -10.63
N GLU A 41 11.26 -11.58 -11.40
CA GLU A 41 11.54 -13.00 -11.65
C GLU A 41 11.88 -13.73 -10.35
N THR A 42 12.64 -13.11 -9.45
CA THR A 42 13.00 -13.68 -8.14
C THR A 42 11.77 -13.77 -7.24
N VAL A 43 10.91 -12.75 -7.22
CA VAL A 43 9.65 -12.76 -6.46
C VAL A 43 8.70 -13.84 -6.99
N VAL A 44 8.57 -13.99 -8.31
CA VAL A 44 7.76 -15.06 -8.93
C VAL A 44 8.28 -16.44 -8.50
N VAL A 45 9.59 -16.66 -8.56
CA VAL A 45 10.23 -17.92 -8.15
C VAL A 45 10.03 -18.19 -6.66
N VAL A 46 10.11 -17.16 -5.81
CA VAL A 46 9.82 -17.27 -4.37
C VAL A 46 8.33 -17.60 -4.15
N LEU A 47 7.41 -16.97 -4.87
CA LEU A 47 5.98 -17.26 -4.79
C LEU A 47 5.63 -18.69 -5.25
N GLU A 48 6.25 -19.17 -6.33
CA GLU A 48 6.11 -20.56 -6.79
C GLU A 48 6.63 -21.55 -5.75
N HIS A 49 7.78 -21.25 -5.14
CA HIS A 49 8.36 -22.07 -4.08
C HIS A 49 7.51 -22.07 -2.80
N LEU A 50 6.87 -20.95 -2.45
CA LEU A 50 5.90 -20.90 -1.34
C LEU A 50 4.63 -21.69 -1.66
N LYS A 51 4.17 -21.67 -2.91
CA LYS A 51 3.01 -22.43 -3.35
C LYS A 51 3.30 -23.94 -3.27
N ASP A 52 4.47 -24.37 -3.75
CA ASP A 52 4.95 -25.75 -3.61
C ASP A 52 5.08 -26.14 -2.12
N ALA A 53 5.66 -25.27 -1.29
CA ALA A 53 5.78 -25.52 0.15
C ALA A 53 4.41 -25.65 0.84
N LYS A 54 3.42 -24.85 0.43
CA LYS A 54 2.03 -24.92 0.91
C LYS A 54 1.36 -26.22 0.48
N GLU A 55 1.51 -26.63 -0.78
CA GLU A 55 0.98 -27.89 -1.33
C GLU A 55 1.58 -29.12 -0.61
N HIS A 56 2.80 -28.99 -0.10
CA HIS A 56 3.51 -30.05 0.62
C HIS A 56 3.55 -29.87 2.15
N GLY A 57 2.75 -28.95 2.71
CA GLY A 57 2.58 -28.78 4.17
C GLY A 57 3.82 -28.26 4.92
N LYS A 58 4.78 -27.62 4.24
CA LYS A 58 6.00 -27.08 4.85
C LYS A 58 5.81 -25.62 5.26
N LYS A 59 6.02 -25.31 6.54
CA LYS A 59 6.04 -23.92 7.05
C LYS A 59 7.44 -23.33 6.85
N ARG A 60 7.56 -22.32 5.99
CA ARG A 60 8.84 -21.62 5.66
C ARG A 60 8.70 -20.09 5.70
N GLY A 61 7.83 -19.60 6.60
CA GLY A 61 7.60 -18.17 6.78
C GLY A 61 8.88 -17.40 7.13
N ASP A 62 9.77 -18.01 7.91
CA ASP A 62 11.04 -17.40 8.32
C ASP A 62 12.01 -17.22 7.15
N ASP A 63 12.06 -18.17 6.21
CA ASP A 63 12.90 -18.09 5.01
C ASP A 63 12.41 -17.00 4.05
N LEU A 64 11.09 -16.81 3.97
CA LEU A 64 10.47 -15.74 3.19
C LEU A 64 10.77 -14.37 3.81
N LEU A 65 10.60 -14.26 5.13
CA LEU A 65 10.90 -13.04 5.87
C LEU A 65 12.40 -12.69 5.76
N ALA A 66 13.29 -13.68 5.80
CA ALA A 66 14.71 -13.50 5.58
C ALA A 66 15.01 -13.02 4.15
N SER A 67 14.34 -13.59 3.13
CA SER A 67 14.52 -13.19 1.74
C SER A 67 14.04 -11.74 1.48
N VAL A 68 12.88 -11.38 2.03
CA VAL A 68 12.35 -10.01 1.96
C VAL A 68 13.26 -9.03 2.72
N ARG A 69 13.79 -9.43 3.89
CA ARG A 69 14.75 -8.62 4.66
C ARG A 69 16.05 -8.39 3.90
N VAL A 70 16.62 -9.40 3.26
CA VAL A 70 17.86 -9.26 2.46
C VAL A 70 17.64 -8.30 1.28
N VAL A 71 16.53 -8.43 0.57
CA VAL A 71 16.17 -7.51 -0.52
C VAL A 71 15.93 -6.09 0.00
N GLY A 72 15.21 -5.95 1.12
CA GLY A 72 14.95 -4.65 1.75
C GLY A 72 16.22 -3.97 2.24
N SER A 73 17.14 -4.71 2.88
CA SER A 73 18.44 -4.22 3.31
C SER A 73 19.31 -3.78 2.12
N TYR A 74 19.30 -4.55 1.02
CA TYR A 74 20.03 -4.19 -0.19
C TYR A 74 19.53 -2.86 -0.80
N LEU A 75 18.20 -2.67 -0.85
CA LEU A 75 17.58 -1.42 -1.29
C LEU A 75 17.88 -0.25 -0.34
N ALA A 76 17.99 -0.49 0.96
CA ALA A 76 18.31 0.53 1.96
C ALA A 76 19.80 0.92 1.96
N GLU A 77 20.71 -0.03 1.70
CA GLU A 77 22.17 0.18 1.67
C GLU A 77 22.66 0.79 0.34
N THR A 78 21.78 0.89 -0.67
CA THR A 78 22.09 1.49 -1.98
C THR A 78 21.13 2.66 -2.27
N PRO A 79 21.31 3.84 -1.64
CA PRO A 79 20.36 4.97 -1.76
C PRO A 79 20.19 5.49 -3.19
N ASP A 80 21.22 5.31 -4.03
CA ASP A 80 21.21 5.73 -5.43
C ASP A 80 20.44 4.77 -6.36
N ALA A 81 20.15 3.54 -5.92
CA ALA A 81 19.40 2.54 -6.70
C ALA A 81 17.87 2.75 -6.62
N CYS A 82 17.41 3.65 -5.74
CA CYS A 82 16.04 4.12 -5.66
C CYS A 82 16.05 5.65 -5.72
N LYS A 83 16.64 6.19 -6.79
CA LYS A 83 16.78 7.64 -6.97
C LYS A 83 15.45 8.35 -7.27
N ASP A 84 14.38 7.60 -7.53
CA ASP A 84 13.05 8.16 -7.69
C ASP A 84 12.02 7.39 -6.85
N GLN A 85 11.51 8.03 -5.79
CA GLN A 85 10.30 7.56 -5.10
C GLN A 85 9.09 7.44 -6.06
N ASN A 86 9.16 8.05 -7.25
CA ASN A 86 8.20 7.86 -8.32
C ASN A 86 8.35 6.47 -8.95
N GLU A 87 9.57 6.02 -9.23
CA GLU A 87 9.89 4.72 -9.82
C GLU A 87 9.37 3.58 -8.92
N GLY A 88 9.53 3.68 -7.59
CA GLY A 88 8.98 2.70 -6.66
C GLY A 88 7.44 2.57 -6.73
N CYS A 89 6.72 3.69 -6.87
CA CYS A 89 5.26 3.68 -7.00
C CYS A 89 4.81 3.18 -8.39
N GLU A 90 5.53 3.57 -9.45
CA GLU A 90 5.30 3.09 -10.81
C GLU A 90 5.45 1.58 -10.90
N LEU A 91 6.50 1.03 -10.29
CA LEU A 91 6.73 -0.40 -10.26
C LEU A 91 5.70 -1.16 -9.46
N LEU A 92 5.29 -0.63 -8.32
CA LEU A 92 4.26 -1.24 -7.49
C LEU A 92 2.89 -1.24 -8.20
N ALA A 93 2.61 -0.20 -8.99
CA ALA A 93 1.44 -0.13 -9.86
C ALA A 93 1.54 -1.11 -11.05
N ALA A 94 2.64 -1.08 -11.80
CA ALA A 94 2.87 -1.91 -12.99
C ALA A 94 2.89 -3.41 -12.69
N SER A 95 3.48 -3.80 -11.57
CA SER A 95 3.51 -5.20 -11.09
C SER A 95 2.20 -5.67 -10.44
N ARG A 96 1.23 -4.76 -10.22
CA ARG A 96 0.05 -4.98 -9.36
C ARG A 96 0.38 -5.36 -7.92
N GLY A 97 1.61 -5.15 -7.45
CA GLY A 97 1.99 -5.46 -6.06
C GLY A 97 1.19 -4.68 -5.01
N TYR A 98 0.62 -3.52 -5.39
CA TYR A 98 -0.32 -2.78 -4.53
C TYR A 98 -1.51 -3.64 -4.08
N VAL A 99 -1.97 -4.62 -4.87
CA VAL A 99 -3.07 -5.52 -4.50
C VAL A 99 -2.69 -6.33 -3.26
N ALA A 100 -1.47 -6.87 -3.22
CA ALA A 100 -0.98 -7.62 -2.07
C ALA A 100 -0.84 -6.74 -0.81
N VAL A 101 -0.39 -5.48 -0.99
CA VAL A 101 -0.32 -4.50 0.12
C VAL A 101 -1.72 -4.21 0.66
N VAL A 102 -2.70 -3.96 -0.23
CA VAL A 102 -4.09 -3.73 0.15
C VAL A 102 -4.70 -4.93 0.86
N GLU A 103 -4.54 -6.14 0.33
CA GLU A 103 -5.04 -7.36 0.96
C GLU A 103 -4.40 -7.61 2.33
N CYS A 104 -3.11 -7.32 2.47
CA CYS A 104 -2.40 -7.39 3.74
C CYS A 104 -2.99 -6.41 4.75
N LEU A 105 -3.17 -5.15 4.33
CA LEU A 105 -3.74 -4.09 5.17
C LEU A 105 -5.17 -4.43 5.61
N VAL A 106 -6.00 -4.98 4.73
CA VAL A 106 -7.36 -5.46 5.07
C VAL A 106 -7.31 -6.56 6.13
N LYS A 107 -6.36 -7.49 6.05
CA LYS A 107 -6.22 -8.56 7.06
C LYS A 107 -5.73 -8.02 8.41
N LEU A 108 -4.72 -7.16 8.40
CA LEU A 108 -4.14 -6.58 9.62
C LEU A 108 -5.14 -5.67 10.36
N THR A 109 -5.97 -4.92 9.64
CA THR A 109 -7.01 -4.08 10.24
C THR A 109 -8.20 -4.87 10.81
N GLN A 110 -8.35 -6.14 10.43
CA GLN A 110 -9.43 -7.02 10.87
C GLN A 110 -9.01 -8.01 11.97
N SER A 111 -7.72 -8.13 12.28
CA SER A 111 -7.28 -8.96 13.39
C SER A 111 -7.70 -8.33 14.73
N ASP A 112 -8.54 -9.06 15.48
CA ASP A 112 -9.05 -8.70 16.82
C ASP A 112 -7.90 -8.52 17.82
N GLY A 113 -7.23 -7.35 17.85
CA GLY A 113 -6.52 -6.74 18.99
C GLY A 113 -5.54 -7.57 19.83
N GLN A 114 -5.25 -8.83 19.48
CA GLN A 114 -4.47 -9.78 20.27
C GLN A 114 -2.97 -9.70 19.99
N ASN A 115 -2.55 -8.76 19.15
CA ASN A 115 -1.18 -8.71 18.63
C ASN A 115 -0.46 -7.43 19.07
N GLY A 116 0.83 -7.57 19.38
CA GLY A 116 1.66 -6.53 19.99
C GLY A 116 2.06 -5.37 19.07
N GLU A 117 2.97 -4.52 19.53
CA GLU A 117 3.45 -3.30 18.86
C GLU A 117 3.95 -3.48 17.41
N GLU A 118 4.34 -4.70 17.03
CA GLU A 118 4.82 -5.03 15.68
C GLU A 118 3.71 -4.93 14.62
N ASP A 119 2.48 -5.32 14.96
CA ASP A 119 1.33 -5.27 14.04
C ASP A 119 0.90 -3.83 13.75
N SER A 120 0.93 -2.95 14.75
CA SER A 120 0.66 -1.51 14.57
C SER A 120 1.66 -0.87 13.60
N ARG A 121 2.95 -1.20 13.73
CA ARG A 121 3.99 -0.70 12.80
C ARG A 121 3.75 -1.20 11.38
N SER A 122 3.36 -2.47 11.21
CA SER A 122 3.04 -3.03 9.89
C SER A 122 1.80 -2.39 9.26
N ILE A 123 0.77 -2.07 10.05
CA ILE A 123 -0.41 -1.35 9.56
C ILE A 123 -0.02 0.03 9.05
N PHE A 124 0.74 0.81 9.82
CA PHE A 124 1.16 2.15 9.38
C PHE A 124 2.03 2.12 8.13
N LEU A 125 2.98 1.20 8.04
CA LEU A 125 3.81 1.04 6.83
C LEU A 125 2.98 0.69 5.59
N ALA A 126 1.99 -0.19 5.75
CA ALA A 126 1.08 -0.53 4.66
C ALA A 126 0.18 0.66 4.26
N CYS A 127 -0.30 1.42 5.25
CA CYS A 127 -1.03 2.68 5.03
C CYS A 127 -0.19 3.69 4.26
N ASP A 128 1.06 3.94 4.68
CA ASP A 128 1.99 4.86 4.01
C ASP A 128 2.24 4.45 2.56
N THR A 129 2.43 3.15 2.33
CA THR A 129 2.63 2.61 0.98
C THR A 129 1.42 2.89 0.09
N VAL A 130 0.20 2.63 0.59
CA VAL A 130 -1.03 2.91 -0.16
C VAL A 130 -1.24 4.41 -0.37
N LEU A 131 -1.02 5.21 0.67
CA LEU A 131 -1.14 6.67 0.64
C LEU A 131 -0.23 7.25 -0.45
N ASN A 132 1.03 6.84 -0.49
CA ASN A 132 2.02 7.29 -1.47
C ASN A 132 1.63 6.95 -2.91
N ILE A 133 1.17 5.72 -3.19
CA ILE A 133 0.68 5.34 -4.52
C ILE A 133 -0.52 6.20 -4.92
N LEU A 134 -1.47 6.42 -4.01
CA LEU A 134 -2.67 7.18 -4.29
C LEU A 134 -2.39 8.67 -4.52
N LEU A 135 -1.45 9.26 -3.77
CA LEU A 135 -0.99 10.64 -3.98
C LEU A 135 -0.35 10.81 -5.35
N LYS A 136 0.47 9.85 -5.78
CA LYS A 136 1.16 9.89 -7.07
C LYS A 136 0.32 9.39 -8.24
N ARG A 137 -0.90 8.90 -8.00
CA ARG A 137 -1.77 8.24 -8.98
C ARG A 137 -1.79 8.90 -10.35
N LYS A 138 -2.00 10.22 -10.39
CA LYS A 138 -2.08 10.99 -11.65
C LYS A 138 -0.73 11.09 -12.37
N GLN A 139 0.37 11.22 -11.63
CA GLN A 139 1.72 11.33 -12.17
C GLN A 139 2.14 10.02 -12.84
N ILE A 140 1.82 8.89 -12.20
CA ILE A 140 2.24 7.55 -12.64
C ILE A 140 1.20 6.84 -13.54
N GLY A 141 0.14 7.54 -13.96
CA GLY A 141 -0.94 6.94 -14.77
C GLY A 141 -1.68 5.77 -14.10
N PHE A 142 -1.65 5.69 -12.77
CA PHE A 142 -2.24 4.56 -12.03
C PHE A 142 -3.78 4.62 -12.06
N SER A 143 -4.39 3.52 -12.51
CA SER A 143 -5.84 3.33 -12.51
C SER A 143 -6.23 2.19 -11.56
N PRO A 144 -6.58 2.50 -10.30
CA PRO A 144 -6.89 1.48 -9.29
C PRO A 144 -8.17 0.68 -9.61
N GLU A 145 -8.16 -0.62 -9.33
CA GLU A 145 -9.36 -1.46 -9.39
C GLU A 145 -10.35 -1.06 -8.28
N LEU A 146 -11.58 -0.71 -8.67
CA LEU A 146 -12.60 -0.21 -7.74
C LEU A 146 -12.96 -1.23 -6.65
N SER A 147 -12.98 -2.53 -6.95
CA SER A 147 -13.25 -3.60 -5.99
C SER A 147 -12.19 -3.66 -4.88
N THR A 148 -10.91 -3.62 -5.27
CA THR A 148 -9.76 -3.67 -4.36
C THR A 148 -9.80 -2.52 -3.36
N PHE A 149 -10.00 -1.29 -3.83
CA PHE A 149 -10.04 -0.12 -2.96
C PHE A 149 -11.38 0.04 -2.22
N SER A 150 -12.47 -0.57 -2.70
CA SER A 150 -13.72 -0.65 -1.95
C SER A 150 -13.58 -1.53 -0.71
N SER A 151 -12.89 -2.67 -0.84
CA SER A 151 -12.58 -3.55 0.30
C SER A 151 -11.63 -2.86 1.29
N LEU A 152 -10.59 -2.19 0.79
CA LEU A 152 -9.68 -1.43 1.63
C LEU A 152 -10.40 -0.38 2.45
N ARG A 153 -11.21 0.44 1.78
CA ARG A 153 -11.91 1.54 2.42
C ARG A 153 -12.76 1.06 3.59
N LYS A 154 -13.53 -0.01 3.41
CA LYS A 154 -14.34 -0.60 4.49
C LYS A 154 -13.51 -1.05 5.68
N ALA A 155 -12.34 -1.63 5.42
CA ALA A 155 -11.45 -2.08 6.47
C ALA A 155 -10.86 -0.89 7.25
N LEU A 156 -10.52 0.20 6.56
CA LEU A 156 -10.06 1.45 7.19
C LEU A 156 -11.17 2.17 7.95
N GLU A 157 -12.39 2.20 7.41
CA GLU A 157 -13.57 2.75 8.10
C GLU A 157 -13.81 1.98 9.41
N TYR A 158 -13.78 0.64 9.39
CA TYR A 158 -13.92 -0.20 10.57
C TYR A 158 -12.78 0.02 11.59
N TRP A 159 -11.53 0.05 11.10
CA TRP A 159 -10.36 0.26 11.94
C TRP A 159 -10.40 1.61 12.68
N ALA A 160 -10.82 2.67 11.98
CA ALA A 160 -10.95 3.99 12.59
C ALA A 160 -12.15 4.09 13.53
N ASP A 161 -13.27 3.39 13.27
CA ASP A 161 -14.45 3.38 14.16
C ASP A 161 -14.11 2.81 15.54
N GLY A 162 -13.19 1.84 15.61
CA GLY A 162 -12.72 1.23 16.86
C GLY A 162 -11.57 1.94 17.57
N SER A 163 -11.08 3.08 17.05
CA SER A 163 -9.89 3.76 17.59
C SER A 163 -10.19 5.22 18.00
N GLU A 164 -9.66 5.62 19.15
CA GLU A 164 -9.63 7.01 19.62
C GLU A 164 -8.32 7.73 19.27
N ASP A 165 -7.36 7.03 18.65
CA ASP A 165 -6.08 7.62 18.25
C ASP A 165 -6.27 8.59 17.06
N PRO A 166 -5.98 9.89 17.21
CA PRO A 166 -6.10 10.87 16.13
C PRO A 166 -5.31 10.48 14.88
N TRP A 167 -4.13 9.87 15.04
CA TRP A 167 -3.30 9.46 13.90
C TRP A 167 -3.98 8.36 13.07
N VAL A 168 -4.62 7.39 13.73
CA VAL A 168 -5.40 6.32 13.08
C VAL A 168 -6.57 6.90 12.29
N VAL A 169 -7.35 7.80 12.91
CA VAL A 169 -8.49 8.47 12.28
C VAL A 169 -8.03 9.29 11.06
N MET A 170 -6.95 10.05 11.21
CA MET A 170 -6.40 10.90 10.15
C MET A 170 -5.83 10.10 8.98
N MET A 171 -5.09 9.02 9.26
CA MET A 171 -4.54 8.14 8.23
C MET A 171 -5.66 7.47 7.42
N ALA A 172 -6.65 6.88 8.11
CA ALA A 172 -7.80 6.25 7.48
C ALA A 172 -8.59 7.26 6.64
N ALA A 173 -8.90 8.45 7.18
CA ALA A 173 -9.62 9.51 6.48
C ALA A 173 -8.85 10.02 5.24
N SER A 174 -7.52 10.10 5.31
CA SER A 174 -6.67 10.53 4.20
C SER A 174 -6.73 9.57 3.02
N ILE A 175 -6.52 8.28 3.29
CA ILE A 175 -6.63 7.23 2.26
C ILE A 175 -8.05 7.18 1.70
N CYS A 176 -9.08 7.22 2.56
CA CYS A 176 -10.48 7.24 2.11
C CYS A 176 -10.80 8.46 1.24
N SER A 177 -10.25 9.63 1.56
CA SER A 177 -10.40 10.85 0.75
C SER A 177 -9.77 10.72 -0.63
N LEU A 178 -8.58 10.12 -0.73
CA LEU A 178 -7.94 9.84 -2.02
C LEU A 178 -8.70 8.77 -2.83
N ILE A 179 -9.32 7.80 -2.17
CA ILE A 179 -10.22 6.84 -2.83
C ILE A 179 -11.44 7.54 -3.41
N CYS A 180 -12.07 8.42 -2.63
CA CYS A 180 -13.19 9.25 -3.09
C CYS A 180 -12.79 10.11 -4.30
N ASP A 181 -11.53 10.53 -4.40
CA ASP A 181 -11.04 11.34 -5.51
C ASP A 181 -11.12 10.65 -6.88
N PHE A 182 -11.05 9.31 -6.98
CA PHE A 182 -11.20 8.58 -8.26
C PHE A 182 -12.51 7.80 -8.41
N THR A 183 -13.46 7.95 -7.49
CA THR A 183 -14.76 7.25 -7.57
C THR A 183 -15.93 8.21 -7.37
N SER A 184 -17.15 7.69 -7.30
CA SER A 184 -18.35 8.44 -6.99
C SER A 184 -19.29 7.61 -6.12
N GLU A 185 -20.23 8.27 -5.44
CA GLU A 185 -21.27 7.58 -4.68
C GLU A 185 -22.04 6.59 -5.57
N GLU A 186 -22.39 7.00 -6.80
CA GLU A 186 -23.07 6.13 -7.76
C GLU A 186 -22.23 4.90 -8.16
N ALA A 187 -20.92 5.07 -8.40
CA ALA A 187 -20.04 3.96 -8.77
C ALA A 187 -19.87 2.96 -7.62
N LEU A 188 -19.82 3.46 -6.38
CA LEU A 188 -19.74 2.62 -5.19
C LEU A 188 -21.04 1.87 -4.95
N LEU A 189 -22.21 2.51 -5.07
CA LEU A 189 -23.52 1.87 -4.90
C LEU A 189 -23.80 0.74 -5.90
N LYS A 190 -23.09 0.71 -7.04
CA LYS A 190 -23.16 -0.40 -8.01
C LYS A 190 -22.34 -1.63 -7.59
N GLN A 191 -21.47 -1.51 -6.57
CA GLN A 191 -20.67 -2.64 -6.09
C GLN A 191 -21.52 -3.59 -5.24
N PRO A 192 -21.44 -4.92 -5.45
CA PRO A 192 -22.27 -5.90 -4.73
C PRO A 192 -22.14 -5.85 -3.21
N SER A 193 -21.00 -5.36 -2.73
CA SER A 193 -20.70 -5.29 -1.31
C SER A 193 -21.17 -3.97 -0.67
N PHE A 194 -21.52 -2.93 -1.44
CA PHE A 194 -21.74 -1.59 -0.90
C PHE A 194 -23.21 -1.30 -0.63
N ASN A 195 -23.54 -0.90 0.59
CA ASN A 195 -24.89 -0.54 1.02
C ASN A 195 -24.92 0.86 1.64
N GLY A 196 -26.12 1.38 1.93
CA GLY A 196 -26.29 2.72 2.52
C GLY A 196 -25.53 2.90 3.84
N SER A 197 -25.47 1.88 4.70
CA SER A 197 -24.73 1.95 5.97
C SER A 197 -23.22 2.13 5.78
N SER A 198 -22.68 1.72 4.63
CA SER A 198 -21.27 1.93 4.28
C SER A 198 -20.98 3.39 3.89
N LEU A 199 -21.99 4.19 3.50
CA LEU A 199 -21.81 5.64 3.33
C LEU A 199 -21.87 6.37 4.68
N ASP A 200 -22.69 5.88 5.61
CA ASP A 200 -22.79 6.48 6.95
C ASP A 200 -21.48 6.34 7.73
N SER A 201 -20.80 5.19 7.66
CA SER A 201 -19.49 4.99 8.28
C SER A 201 -18.43 5.93 7.70
N LEU A 202 -18.39 6.09 6.38
CA LEU A 202 -17.52 7.06 5.73
C LEU A 202 -17.84 8.50 6.15
N ALA A 203 -19.12 8.85 6.21
CA ALA A 203 -19.56 10.18 6.61
C ALA A 203 -19.13 10.51 8.06
N ARG A 204 -19.26 9.54 8.98
CA ARG A 204 -18.77 9.67 10.36
C ARG A 204 -17.26 9.82 10.42
N LEU A 205 -16.51 9.01 9.67
CA LEU A 205 -15.04 9.10 9.63
C LEU A 205 -14.58 10.50 9.18
N ILE A 206 -15.18 11.02 8.11
CA ILE A 206 -14.86 12.36 7.59
C ILE A 206 -15.28 13.47 8.57
N ALA A 207 -16.44 13.34 9.20
CA ALA A 207 -16.87 14.29 10.22
C ALA A 207 -15.92 14.32 11.43
N ARG A 208 -15.49 13.14 11.90
CA ARG A 208 -14.52 12.99 13.00
C ARG A 208 -13.18 13.64 12.66
N SER A 209 -12.65 13.39 11.46
CA SER A 209 -11.35 13.95 11.06
C SER A 209 -11.40 15.47 10.87
N LEU A 210 -12.49 16.02 10.32
CA LEU A 210 -12.65 17.47 10.16
C LEU A 210 -12.89 18.21 11.48
N SER A 211 -13.49 17.54 12.47
CA SER A 211 -13.74 18.11 13.81
C SER A 211 -12.47 18.20 14.66
N SER A 212 -11.38 17.55 14.28
CA SER A 212 -10.12 17.52 15.03
C SER A 212 -9.27 18.79 14.91
N SER A 213 -9.77 19.85 14.25
CA SER A 213 -9.03 21.05 13.84
C SER A 213 -8.60 22.03 14.96
N GLY A 214 -8.37 21.54 16.18
CA GLY A 214 -8.02 22.40 17.33
C GLY A 214 -7.32 21.70 18.50
N GLN A 215 -6.96 20.42 18.36
CA GLN A 215 -6.03 19.77 19.29
C GLN A 215 -4.60 20.04 18.83
N ASP A 216 -3.62 19.96 19.74
CA ASP A 216 -2.17 20.18 19.49
C ASP A 216 -1.61 19.11 18.51
N THR A 217 -2.03 19.16 17.25
CA THR A 217 -1.79 18.11 16.24
C THR A 217 -0.82 18.59 15.17
N SER A 218 0.32 19.13 15.60
CA SER A 218 1.43 19.46 14.70
C SER A 218 1.80 18.27 13.80
N ASP A 219 1.69 17.05 14.31
CA ASP A 219 2.15 15.86 13.63
C ASP A 219 1.21 15.40 12.50
N THR A 220 -0.10 15.68 12.57
CA THR A 220 -1.08 15.27 11.54
C THR A 220 -1.52 16.40 10.61
N ALA A 221 -0.88 17.57 10.68
CA ALA A 221 -1.28 18.77 9.92
C ALA A 221 -1.37 18.51 8.40
N ASP A 222 -0.39 17.79 7.84
CA ASP A 222 -0.36 17.45 6.40
C ASP A 222 -1.54 16.53 6.01
N LEU A 223 -1.87 15.56 6.89
CA LEU A 223 -3.02 14.67 6.69
C LEU A 223 -4.35 15.44 6.81
N PHE A 224 -4.41 16.43 7.69
CA PHE A 224 -5.57 17.30 7.84
C PHE A 224 -5.83 18.14 6.59
N GLU A 225 -4.76 18.74 6.04
CA GLU A 225 -4.85 19.47 4.77
C GLU A 225 -5.28 18.54 3.63
N LEU A 226 -4.72 17.33 3.57
CA LEU A 226 -5.07 16.33 2.57
C LEU A 226 -6.55 15.96 2.62
N VAL A 227 -7.10 15.70 3.81
CA VAL A 227 -8.52 15.40 4.01
C VAL A 227 -9.39 16.59 3.63
N THR A 228 -9.06 17.80 4.09
CA THR A 228 -9.85 19.01 3.85
C THR A 228 -9.88 19.38 2.36
N ALA A 229 -8.71 19.35 1.71
CA ALA A 229 -8.59 19.59 0.27
C ALA A 229 -9.28 18.47 -0.52
N GLY A 230 -9.16 17.22 -0.06
CA GLY A 230 -9.87 16.07 -0.62
C GLY A 230 -11.37 16.26 -0.60
N TYR A 231 -11.93 16.51 0.59
CA TYR A 231 -13.36 16.73 0.78
C TYR A 231 -13.92 17.76 -0.21
N SER A 232 -13.26 18.91 -0.32
CA SER A 232 -13.64 19.98 -1.24
C SER A 232 -13.65 19.54 -2.72
N ARG A 233 -12.77 18.61 -3.12
CA ARG A 233 -12.70 18.07 -4.49
C ARG A 233 -13.80 17.05 -4.79
N TRP A 234 -14.19 16.22 -3.83
CA TRP A 234 -15.09 15.10 -4.09
C TRP A 234 -16.50 15.24 -3.49
N GLU A 235 -16.76 16.18 -2.58
CA GLU A 235 -18.05 16.32 -1.88
C GLU A 235 -19.28 16.35 -2.79
N ASN A 236 -19.18 16.99 -3.97
CA ASN A 236 -20.28 17.07 -4.92
C ASN A 236 -20.61 15.74 -5.62
N ARG A 237 -19.66 14.79 -5.64
CA ARG A 237 -19.86 13.42 -6.13
C ARG A 237 -20.43 12.48 -5.05
N PHE A 238 -20.55 12.98 -3.82
CA PHE A 238 -21.01 12.24 -2.64
C PHE A 238 -22.10 13.03 -1.88
N PRO A 239 -23.30 13.18 -2.49
CA PRO A 239 -24.38 13.96 -1.90
C PRO A 239 -24.82 13.47 -0.52
N THR A 240 -24.72 12.18 -0.20
CA THR A 240 -25.08 11.65 1.12
C THR A 240 -24.12 12.15 2.20
N ILE A 241 -22.82 12.12 1.93
CA ILE A 241 -21.77 12.58 2.85
C ILE A 241 -21.82 14.11 3.01
N LYS A 242 -22.07 14.83 1.91
CA LYS A 242 -22.21 16.29 1.93
C LYS A 242 -23.35 16.77 2.82
N LYS A 243 -24.45 16.02 2.91
CA LYS A 243 -25.55 16.35 3.83
C LYS A 243 -25.19 16.13 5.30
N HIS A 244 -24.30 15.19 5.59
CA HIS A 244 -23.90 14.84 6.96
C HIS A 244 -22.89 15.82 7.57
N ASN A 245 -22.14 16.54 6.73
CA ASN A 245 -21.04 17.43 7.13
C ASN A 245 -21.37 18.92 6.91
N ARG A 246 -22.66 19.25 6.76
CA ARG A 246 -23.18 20.63 6.79
C ARG A 246 -23.72 20.95 8.17
#